data_AF-A0A1H3PGQ6-F1
#
_entry.id   AF-A0A1H3PGQ6-F1
#
_cell.length_a   1.000
_cell.length_b   1.000
_cell.length_c   1.000
_cell.angle_alpha   90.00
_cell.angle_beta   90.00
_cell.angle_gamma   90.00
#
_symmetry.space_group_name_H-M   'P 1'
#
loop_
_entity.id
_entity.type
_entity.pdbx_description
1 polymer ?
#
loop_
_entity_poly.entity_id
_entity_poly.type
_entity_poly.pdbx_seq_one_letter_code
_entity_poly.pdbx_strand_id
1 'polypeptide(L)'
;MTTLPGFSLDTPPTDRHTIHSGHNFREVAPELISPLAWSIIGAGMEQGFRGAAQKFGRERPRGARPYYVSYFGFRPFFNMTTIERLADELPLVDPEDIWELLLGGPAPDVKREKRPSQLHRWSRLRGGLSFLGSNADAFGKAQADLAAAENATLDAIDSGSAWQNGVACEKAIQAGRSAWALHIRTTCVAYVAASAAKRILRLQYDEDTALELLRASAHRDDDGQGASARAGLLTVDLDRLNNYEVADGTSAFGRFTSASLSSAASLLRASPAPARSAVVPDHVGVPLGTALGPLYERVIKFMGLALGERERSKEVGLRALHCTRVLLDHGAFGTDLEEASLLGVDELRSATAVERKRLAAMRSEELEAAAALDYPVDLQHQPRGLTEARRTKRHGGGSGNALAPGWAEGTLVRESDGEEGRIVVGDRVDGNYVLAVLPDGVVSKYGSVLSHVAIVCRELGIPFVAGVSVPPEDLGSHAIVDGWTGAVTVTPKTVAS
;
A
#
# COMPACT_ATOMS: atom_id res chain seq x y z
N MET A 1 -5.99 28.10 -6.73
CA MET A 1 -5.95 26.63 -6.84
C MET A 1 -6.52 26.26 -8.19
N THR A 2 -5.74 25.61 -9.03
CA THR A 2 -6.16 25.16 -10.36
C THR A 2 -6.96 23.88 -10.20
N THR A 3 -8.15 23.81 -10.79
CA THR A 3 -8.94 22.57 -10.84
C THR A 3 -8.25 21.57 -11.77
N LEU A 4 -8.16 20.32 -11.34
CA LEU A 4 -7.65 19.24 -12.19
C LEU A 4 -8.65 18.94 -13.31
N PRO A 5 -8.17 18.52 -14.50
CA PRO A 5 -9.06 18.04 -15.56
C PRO A 5 -9.78 16.77 -15.10
N GLY A 6 -10.98 16.54 -15.62
CA GLY A 6 -11.76 15.33 -15.36
C GLY A 6 -11.54 14.27 -16.44
N PHE A 7 -11.54 13.00 -16.04
CA PHE A 7 -11.40 11.84 -16.93
C PHE A 7 -12.62 10.91 -16.84
N SER A 8 -12.82 10.04 -17.84
CA SER A 8 -14.00 9.16 -17.93
C SER A 8 -14.18 8.21 -16.74
N LEU A 9 -13.09 7.84 -16.08
CA LEU A 9 -13.06 6.90 -14.95
C LEU A 9 -12.99 7.59 -13.58
N ASP A 10 -13.04 8.93 -13.55
CA ASP A 10 -12.96 9.66 -12.30
C ASP A 10 -14.15 9.32 -11.39
N THR A 11 -13.82 9.01 -10.14
CA THR A 11 -14.84 8.66 -9.16
C THR A 11 -15.74 9.87 -8.88
N PRO A 12 -17.07 9.73 -8.95
CA PRO A 12 -17.95 10.84 -8.64
C PRO A 12 -17.85 11.24 -7.16
N PRO A 13 -18.01 12.52 -6.81
CA PRO A 13 -17.90 12.97 -5.43
C PRO A 13 -18.99 12.34 -4.54
N THR A 14 -18.61 11.89 -3.35
CA THR A 14 -19.56 11.42 -2.33
C THR A 14 -20.18 12.56 -1.52
N ASP A 15 -19.45 13.66 -1.34
CA ASP A 15 -19.87 14.86 -0.60
C ASP A 15 -19.15 16.10 -1.18
N ARG A 16 -19.60 17.31 -0.82
CA ARG A 16 -19.10 18.60 -1.31
C ARG A 16 -17.67 18.92 -0.88
N HIS A 17 -17.15 18.25 0.15
CA HIS A 17 -15.85 18.50 0.77
C HIS A 17 -15.13 17.21 1.20
N THR A 18 -15.04 16.22 0.32
CA THR A 18 -14.26 15.00 0.62
C THR A 18 -12.79 15.16 0.32
N ILE A 19 -11.96 14.56 1.16
CA ILE A 19 -10.52 14.49 1.01
C ILE A 19 -10.15 13.08 0.55
N HIS A 20 -9.28 13.02 -0.43
CA HIS A 20 -8.75 11.79 -0.98
C HIS A 20 -7.23 11.79 -0.83
N SER A 21 -6.65 10.66 -0.44
CA SER A 21 -5.18 10.53 -0.33
C SER A 21 -4.69 9.30 -1.08
N GLY A 22 -3.70 9.52 -1.94
CA GLY A 22 -2.99 8.48 -2.68
C GLY A 22 -1.67 8.09 -2.02
N HIS A 23 -1.33 8.64 -0.84
CA HIS A 23 0.01 8.47 -0.24
C HIS A 23 0.38 7.01 -0.01
N ASN A 24 -0.55 6.24 0.58
CA ASN A 24 -0.32 4.81 0.81
C ASN A 24 -0.25 4.02 -0.49
N PHE A 25 -1.06 4.36 -1.50
CA PHE A 25 -0.97 3.72 -2.81
C PHE A 25 0.36 4.01 -3.51
N ARG A 26 0.84 5.25 -3.49
CA ARG A 26 2.12 5.61 -4.15
C ARG A 26 3.36 5.01 -3.49
N GLU A 27 3.21 4.54 -2.25
CA GLU A 27 4.22 3.75 -1.55
C GLU A 27 4.36 2.33 -2.15
N VAL A 28 3.24 1.70 -2.50
CA VAL A 28 3.18 0.25 -2.81
C VAL A 28 2.76 -0.09 -4.25
N ALA A 29 2.26 0.88 -4.99
CA ALA A 29 1.67 0.70 -6.31
C ALA A 29 2.21 1.73 -7.29
N PRO A 30 2.43 1.38 -8.57
CA PRO A 30 2.81 2.34 -9.61
C PRO A 30 1.92 3.58 -9.60
N GLU A 31 2.48 4.71 -10.05
CA GLU A 31 1.77 5.97 -9.98
C GLU A 31 0.42 5.88 -10.72
N LEU A 32 0.45 5.28 -11.91
CA LEU A 32 -0.71 4.95 -12.71
C LEU A 32 -1.05 3.46 -12.51
N ILE A 33 -2.34 3.15 -12.39
CA ILE A 33 -2.87 1.79 -12.33
C ILE A 33 -3.84 1.60 -13.49
N SER A 34 -3.84 0.43 -14.11
CA SER A 34 -4.74 0.10 -15.20
C SER A 34 -6.21 0.05 -14.73
N PRO A 35 -7.17 0.47 -15.56
CA PRO A 35 -8.60 0.32 -15.27
C PRO A 35 -9.00 -1.12 -14.89
N LEU A 36 -8.38 -2.11 -15.54
CA LEU A 36 -8.59 -3.52 -15.26
C LEU A 36 -8.21 -3.86 -13.82
N ALA A 37 -6.96 -3.63 -13.44
CA ALA A 37 -6.49 -3.96 -12.11
C ALA A 37 -7.27 -3.17 -11.06
N TRP A 38 -7.55 -1.89 -11.29
CA TRP A 38 -8.33 -1.09 -10.35
C TRP A 38 -9.75 -1.63 -10.15
N SER A 39 -10.41 -2.13 -11.21
CA SER A 39 -11.75 -2.74 -11.10
C SER A 39 -11.78 -4.06 -10.32
N ILE A 40 -10.61 -4.65 -10.03
CA ILE A 40 -10.42 -5.83 -9.16
C ILE A 40 -9.99 -5.37 -7.77
N ILE A 41 -8.90 -4.59 -7.69
CA ILE A 41 -8.29 -4.07 -6.47
C ILE A 41 -9.27 -3.17 -5.73
N GLY A 42 -9.69 -2.07 -6.36
CA GLY A 42 -10.60 -1.09 -5.78
C GLY A 42 -11.93 -1.71 -5.38
N ALA A 43 -12.47 -2.64 -6.17
CA ALA A 43 -13.70 -3.36 -5.82
C ALA A 43 -13.53 -4.25 -4.59
N GLY A 44 -12.42 -4.97 -4.45
CA GLY A 44 -12.12 -5.75 -3.26
C GLY A 44 -11.88 -4.86 -2.03
N MET A 45 -11.11 -3.79 -2.18
CA MET A 45 -10.86 -2.84 -1.09
C MET A 45 -12.16 -2.20 -0.58
N GLU A 46 -13.04 -1.78 -1.49
CA GLU A 46 -14.36 -1.25 -1.18
C GLU A 46 -15.21 -2.27 -0.40
N GLN A 47 -15.16 -3.56 -0.78
CA GLN A 47 -15.83 -4.64 -0.05
C GLN A 47 -15.28 -4.80 1.37
N GLY A 48 -13.96 -4.72 1.56
CA GLY A 48 -13.31 -4.78 2.87
C GLY A 48 -13.82 -3.70 3.82
N PHE A 49 -13.84 -2.44 3.36
CA PHE A 49 -14.38 -1.32 4.16
C PHE A 49 -15.88 -1.45 4.41
N ARG A 50 -16.68 -1.88 3.42
CA ARG A 50 -18.11 -2.14 3.63
C ARG A 50 -18.35 -3.25 4.65
N GLY A 51 -17.50 -4.28 4.68
CA GLY A 51 -17.54 -5.32 5.70
C GLY A 51 -17.33 -4.75 7.11
N ALA A 52 -16.37 -3.84 7.27
CA ALA A 52 -16.15 -3.12 8.53
C ALA A 52 -17.36 -2.25 8.90
N ALA A 53 -17.87 -1.46 7.95
CA ALA A 53 -19.04 -0.60 8.13
C ALA A 53 -20.32 -1.38 8.50
N GLN A 54 -20.51 -2.58 7.95
CA GLN A 54 -21.64 -3.44 8.34
C GLN A 54 -21.54 -3.90 9.81
N LYS A 55 -20.32 -4.12 10.32
CA LYS A 55 -20.10 -4.62 11.68
C LYS A 55 -20.22 -3.51 12.73
N PHE A 56 -19.65 -2.34 12.47
CA PHE A 56 -19.56 -1.28 13.48
C PHE A 56 -19.83 0.14 12.97
N GLY A 57 -20.02 0.34 11.66
CA GLY A 57 -20.32 1.64 11.08
C GLY A 57 -21.76 2.11 11.36
N ARG A 58 -21.91 3.42 11.63
CA ARG A 58 -23.22 4.11 11.60
C ARG A 58 -23.76 4.19 10.16
N GLU A 59 -22.88 4.51 9.22
CA GLU A 59 -23.16 4.60 7.78
C GLU A 59 -22.93 3.24 7.14
N ARG A 60 -23.89 2.81 6.31
CA ARG A 60 -23.85 1.50 5.64
C ARG A 60 -24.11 1.72 4.15
N PRO A 61 -23.14 2.30 3.42
CA PRO A 61 -23.32 2.59 2.01
C PRO A 61 -23.67 1.32 1.23
N ARG A 62 -24.58 1.45 0.26
CA ARG A 62 -25.05 0.37 -0.63
C ARG A 62 -24.92 0.82 -2.09
N GLY A 63 -25.02 -0.13 -3.01
CA GLY A 63 -24.94 0.13 -4.45
C GLY A 63 -23.52 0.02 -5.01
N ALA A 64 -23.42 0.19 -6.33
CA ALA A 64 -22.19 -0.06 -7.09
C ALA A 64 -21.15 1.05 -7.02
N ARG A 65 -21.53 2.26 -6.57
CA ARG A 65 -20.60 3.39 -6.50
C ARG A 65 -19.60 3.20 -5.35
N PRO A 66 -18.28 3.38 -5.59
CA PRO A 66 -17.27 3.41 -4.54
C PRO A 66 -17.59 4.49 -3.50
N TYR A 67 -17.26 4.20 -2.24
CA TYR A 67 -17.53 5.10 -1.11
C TYR A 67 -16.26 5.33 -0.27
N TYR A 68 -15.42 4.31 -0.13
CA TYR A 68 -14.20 4.36 0.68
C TYR A 68 -12.93 4.48 -0.15
N VAL A 69 -12.99 4.11 -1.43
CA VAL A 69 -11.90 4.29 -2.39
C VAL A 69 -12.31 5.19 -3.54
N SER A 70 -11.34 5.73 -4.25
CA SER A 70 -11.55 6.59 -5.40
C SER A 70 -10.44 6.38 -6.42
N TYR A 71 -10.71 6.79 -7.64
CA TYR A 71 -9.82 6.66 -8.77
C TYR A 71 -9.94 7.92 -9.59
N PHE A 72 -8.82 8.60 -9.79
CA PHE A 72 -8.78 9.87 -10.48
C PHE A 72 -7.56 9.93 -11.39
N GLY A 73 -7.74 10.28 -12.66
CA GLY A 73 -6.65 10.37 -13.63
C GLY A 73 -5.77 9.11 -13.65
N PHE A 74 -6.40 7.93 -13.64
CA PHE A 74 -5.75 6.62 -13.59
C PHE A 74 -4.97 6.30 -12.31
N ARG A 75 -5.21 7.03 -11.21
CA ARG A 75 -4.51 6.84 -9.94
C ARG A 75 -5.48 6.47 -8.81
N PRO A 76 -5.13 5.50 -7.96
CA PRO A 76 -5.97 5.11 -6.83
C PRO A 76 -5.82 6.05 -5.62
N PHE A 77 -6.92 6.22 -4.89
CA PHE A 77 -6.97 7.02 -3.66
C PHE A 77 -7.86 6.35 -2.62
N PHE A 78 -7.54 6.58 -1.36
CA PHE A 78 -8.48 6.39 -0.26
C PHE A 78 -9.35 7.64 -0.09
N ASN A 79 -10.66 7.47 0.06
CA ASN A 79 -11.55 8.54 0.51
C ASN A 79 -11.40 8.70 2.02
N MET A 80 -10.49 9.59 2.41
CA MET A 80 -10.11 9.76 3.81
C MET A 80 -11.24 10.31 4.66
N THR A 81 -12.14 11.11 4.08
CA THR A 81 -13.30 11.61 4.82
C THR A 81 -14.23 10.47 5.27
N THR A 82 -14.50 9.49 4.41
CA THR A 82 -15.38 8.36 4.76
C THR A 82 -14.69 7.32 5.63
N ILE A 83 -13.38 7.12 5.44
CA ILE A 83 -12.56 6.23 6.28
C ILE A 83 -12.39 6.80 7.70
N GLU A 84 -12.11 8.10 7.85
CA GLU A 84 -12.04 8.76 9.16
C GLU A 84 -13.37 8.62 9.91
N ARG A 85 -14.51 8.87 9.23
CA ARG A 85 -15.84 8.68 9.81
C ARG A 85 -16.08 7.25 10.29
N LEU A 86 -15.62 6.26 9.54
CA LEU A 86 -15.73 4.85 9.94
C LEU A 86 -14.84 4.53 11.15
N ALA A 87 -13.61 5.04 11.18
CA ALA A 87 -12.68 4.85 12.28
C ALA A 87 -13.16 5.49 13.59
N ASP A 88 -13.84 6.64 13.49
CA ASP A 88 -14.37 7.40 14.63
C ASP A 88 -15.47 6.65 15.42
N GLU A 89 -16.02 5.59 14.83
CA GLU A 89 -17.02 4.72 15.46
C GLU A 89 -16.43 3.82 16.56
N LEU A 90 -15.10 3.61 16.58
CA LEU A 90 -14.44 2.73 17.55
C LEU A 90 -13.83 3.54 18.70
N PRO A 91 -14.04 3.17 19.98
CA PRO A 91 -13.65 3.97 21.14
C PRO A 91 -12.12 4.07 21.38
N LEU A 92 -11.34 3.14 20.81
CA LEU A 92 -9.90 3.01 21.01
C LEU A 92 -9.06 3.56 19.85
N VAL A 93 -9.72 4.21 18.89
CA VAL A 93 -9.10 4.72 17.67
C VAL A 93 -9.23 6.23 17.63
N ASP A 94 -8.13 6.92 17.41
CA ASP A 94 -8.16 8.33 17.06
C ASP A 94 -8.00 8.50 15.55
N PRO A 95 -9.06 8.84 14.78
CA PRO A 95 -8.99 9.00 13.31
C PRO A 95 -7.81 9.79 12.75
N GLU A 96 -7.28 10.76 13.50
CA GLU A 96 -6.10 11.54 13.09
C GLU A 96 -4.84 10.67 12.99
N ASP A 97 -4.74 9.59 13.78
CA ASP A 97 -3.63 8.64 13.71
C ASP A 97 -3.56 7.95 12.34
N ILE A 98 -4.66 7.86 11.56
CA ILE A 98 -4.61 7.25 10.22
C ILE A 98 -3.61 7.97 9.33
N TRP A 99 -3.57 9.30 9.44
CA TRP A 99 -2.69 10.12 8.61
C TRP A 99 -1.21 9.87 8.93
N GLU A 100 -0.87 9.80 10.21
CA GLU A 100 0.50 9.56 10.62
C GLU A 100 0.92 8.09 10.42
N LEU A 101 0.09 7.15 10.86
CA LEU A 101 0.42 5.72 10.86
C LEU A 101 0.38 5.08 9.47
N LEU A 102 -0.53 5.53 8.59
CA LEU A 102 -0.76 4.92 7.27
C LEU A 102 -0.44 5.85 6.09
N LEU A 103 -0.44 7.18 6.29
CA LEU A 103 -0.24 8.16 5.21
C LEU A 103 0.99 9.06 5.39
N GLY A 104 1.85 8.79 6.38
CA GLY A 104 3.16 9.42 6.49
C GLY A 104 3.13 10.94 6.69
N GLY A 105 2.14 11.51 7.37
CA GLY A 105 2.16 12.93 7.72
C GLY A 105 0.85 13.42 8.32
N PRO A 106 0.76 14.68 8.76
CA PRO A 106 -0.46 15.20 9.36
C PRO A 106 -1.58 15.39 8.32
N ALA A 107 -2.81 15.37 8.79
CA ALA A 107 -3.98 15.60 7.94
C ALA A 107 -4.01 17.03 7.35
N PRO A 108 -4.62 17.21 6.17
CA PRO A 108 -5.03 18.53 5.69
C PRO A 108 -5.95 19.25 6.67
N ASP A 109 -5.82 20.59 6.74
CA ASP A 109 -6.70 21.42 7.58
C ASP A 109 -8.08 21.57 6.91
N VAL A 110 -8.98 20.65 7.26
CA VAL A 110 -10.34 20.61 6.71
C VAL A 110 -11.34 20.38 7.84
N LYS A 111 -12.49 21.03 7.73
CA LYS A 111 -13.57 20.94 8.71
C LYS A 111 -14.11 19.50 8.81
N ARG A 112 -13.84 18.85 9.93
CA ARG A 112 -14.39 17.53 10.26
C ARG A 112 -15.81 17.63 10.83
N GLU A 113 -16.57 16.55 10.70
CA GLU A 113 -17.85 16.40 11.37
C GLU A 113 -17.69 16.22 12.89
N LYS A 114 -18.77 16.42 13.62
CA LYS A 114 -18.79 16.14 15.06
C LYS A 114 -18.62 14.65 15.32
N ARG A 115 -17.68 14.31 16.19
CA ARG A 115 -17.45 12.93 16.63
C ARG A 115 -18.70 12.34 17.31
N PRO A 116 -18.99 11.04 17.13
CA PRO A 116 -20.03 10.36 17.90
C PRO A 116 -19.77 10.43 19.41
N SER A 117 -20.84 10.31 20.20
CA SER A 117 -20.71 10.27 21.66
C SER A 117 -19.95 9.03 22.13
N GLN A 118 -19.30 9.12 23.29
CA GLN A 118 -18.59 8.00 23.90
C GLN A 118 -19.50 6.76 24.06
N LEU A 119 -20.72 6.94 24.57
CA LEU A 119 -21.70 5.87 24.72
C LEU A 119 -22.00 5.15 23.38
N HIS A 120 -22.14 5.91 22.29
CA HIS A 120 -22.32 5.34 20.96
C HIS A 120 -21.10 4.52 20.54
N ARG A 121 -19.88 5.05 20.68
CA ARG A 121 -18.64 4.33 20.32
C ARG A 121 -18.49 3.03 21.10
N TRP A 122 -18.72 3.05 22.41
CA TRP A 122 -18.69 1.85 23.24
C TRP A 122 -19.74 0.81 22.83
N SER A 123 -20.92 1.23 22.37
CA SER A 123 -21.94 0.31 21.83
C SER A 123 -21.48 -0.42 20.55
N ARG A 124 -20.53 0.15 19.79
CA ARG A 124 -19.97 -0.44 18.57
C ARG A 124 -18.81 -1.40 18.83
N LEU A 125 -18.24 -1.40 20.04
CA LEU A 125 -17.08 -2.21 20.37
C LEU A 125 -17.29 -3.70 20.10
N ARG A 126 -18.48 -4.25 20.41
CA ARG A 126 -18.80 -5.66 20.10
C ARG A 126 -18.72 -5.96 18.60
N GLY A 127 -19.19 -5.04 17.76
CA GLY A 127 -19.10 -5.14 16.31
C GLY A 127 -17.65 -5.08 15.85
N GLY A 128 -16.85 -4.17 16.41
CA GLY A 128 -15.42 -4.07 16.18
C GLY A 128 -14.67 -5.34 16.55
N LEU A 129 -14.89 -5.88 17.76
CA LEU A 129 -14.26 -7.12 18.22
C LEU A 129 -14.69 -8.33 17.39
N SER A 130 -15.96 -8.43 16.98
CA SER A 130 -16.39 -9.45 16.03
C SER A 130 -15.69 -9.30 14.67
N PHE A 131 -15.50 -8.06 14.21
CA PHE A 131 -14.74 -7.79 13.01
C PHE A 131 -13.26 -8.15 13.18
N LEU A 132 -12.64 -8.06 14.36
CA LEU A 132 -11.28 -8.53 14.56
C LEU A 132 -11.23 -10.07 14.62
N GLY A 133 -12.16 -10.69 15.34
CA GLY A 133 -12.16 -12.14 15.61
C GLY A 133 -12.33 -13.03 14.37
N SER A 134 -13.01 -12.58 13.32
CA SER A 134 -13.19 -13.37 12.09
C SER A 134 -12.02 -13.24 11.09
N ASN A 135 -10.83 -12.76 11.52
CA ASN A 135 -9.75 -12.42 10.58
C ASN A 135 -9.11 -13.65 9.96
N ALA A 136 -8.82 -14.67 10.78
CA ALA A 136 -8.31 -15.94 10.33
C ALA A 136 -9.25 -16.61 9.31
N ASP A 137 -10.57 -16.59 9.55
CA ASP A 137 -11.56 -17.15 8.61
C ASP A 137 -11.52 -16.43 7.25
N ALA A 138 -11.42 -15.10 7.26
CA ALA A 138 -11.31 -14.31 6.03
C ALA A 138 -10.00 -14.62 5.29
N PHE A 139 -8.91 -14.84 6.04
CA PHE A 139 -7.61 -15.21 5.50
C PHE A 139 -7.66 -16.58 4.82
N GLY A 140 -8.17 -17.61 5.53
CA GLY A 140 -8.34 -18.95 4.99
C GLY A 140 -9.25 -18.98 3.76
N LYS A 141 -10.32 -18.18 3.76
CA LYS A 141 -11.18 -18.03 2.58
C LYS A 141 -10.44 -17.46 1.38
N ALA A 142 -9.68 -16.37 1.55
CA ALA A 142 -8.95 -15.76 0.43
C ALA A 142 -7.88 -16.69 -0.14
N GLN A 143 -7.17 -17.43 0.72
CA GLN A 143 -6.22 -18.46 0.29
C GLN A 143 -6.90 -19.60 -0.48
N ALA A 144 -8.06 -20.06 -0.03
CA ALA A 144 -8.82 -21.08 -0.74
C ALA A 144 -9.35 -20.58 -2.09
N ASP A 145 -9.86 -19.35 -2.15
CA ASP A 145 -10.30 -18.71 -3.39
C ASP A 145 -9.12 -18.58 -4.37
N LEU A 146 -7.92 -18.19 -3.91
CA LEU A 146 -6.69 -18.14 -4.72
C LEU A 146 -6.26 -19.53 -5.21
N ALA A 147 -6.17 -20.52 -4.33
CA ALA A 147 -5.77 -21.87 -4.74
C ALA A 147 -6.72 -22.46 -5.79
N ALA A 148 -8.02 -22.17 -5.68
CA ALA A 148 -9.01 -22.54 -6.69
C ALA A 148 -8.81 -21.80 -8.02
N ALA A 149 -8.42 -20.52 -7.98
CA ALA A 149 -8.11 -19.74 -9.17
C ALA A 149 -6.84 -20.23 -9.87
N GLU A 150 -5.77 -20.53 -9.12
CA GLU A 150 -4.50 -21.03 -9.68
C GLU A 150 -4.69 -22.39 -10.37
N ASN A 151 -5.39 -23.33 -9.73
CA ASN A 151 -5.70 -24.62 -10.35
C ASN A 151 -6.55 -24.45 -11.61
N ALA A 152 -7.59 -23.61 -11.55
CA ALA A 152 -8.43 -23.33 -12.73
C ALA A 152 -7.65 -22.65 -13.86
N THR A 153 -6.64 -21.85 -13.52
CA THR A 153 -5.77 -21.19 -14.50
C THR A 153 -4.94 -22.22 -15.26
N LEU A 154 -4.27 -23.12 -14.55
CA LEU A 154 -3.48 -24.19 -15.15
C LEU A 154 -4.35 -25.10 -16.02
N ASP A 155 -5.49 -25.56 -15.50
CA ASP A 155 -6.42 -26.44 -16.24
C ASP A 155 -6.95 -25.78 -17.53
N ALA A 156 -7.18 -24.47 -17.51
CA ALA A 156 -7.71 -23.72 -18.66
C ALA A 156 -6.63 -23.48 -19.73
N ILE A 157 -5.40 -23.17 -19.32
CA ILE A 157 -4.26 -23.03 -20.24
C ILE A 157 -4.03 -24.35 -20.97
N ASP A 158 -4.00 -25.47 -20.25
CA ASP A 158 -3.78 -26.80 -20.82
C ASP A 158 -4.87 -27.20 -21.82
N SER A 159 -6.09 -26.70 -21.63
CA SER A 159 -7.20 -27.02 -22.53
C SER A 159 -7.18 -26.23 -23.84
N GLY A 160 -6.50 -25.08 -23.88
CA GLY A 160 -6.47 -24.17 -25.03
C GLY A 160 -7.82 -23.54 -25.39
N SER A 161 -8.85 -23.69 -24.55
CA SER A 161 -10.20 -23.22 -24.83
C SER A 161 -10.42 -21.81 -24.30
N ALA A 162 -10.68 -20.84 -25.19
CA ALA A 162 -11.00 -19.47 -24.81
C ALA A 162 -12.20 -19.35 -23.84
N TRP A 163 -13.17 -20.27 -23.94
CA TRP A 163 -14.29 -20.32 -23.00
C TRP A 163 -13.85 -20.76 -21.60
N GLN A 164 -13.02 -21.80 -21.50
CA GLN A 164 -12.47 -22.23 -20.21
C GLN A 164 -11.55 -21.17 -19.61
N ASN A 165 -10.77 -20.46 -20.45
CA ASN A 165 -9.97 -19.31 -20.03
C ASN A 165 -10.86 -18.21 -19.43
N GLY A 166 -11.99 -17.89 -20.06
CA GLY A 166 -12.97 -16.95 -19.52
C GLY A 166 -13.52 -17.38 -18.15
N VAL A 167 -13.92 -18.65 -18.01
CA VAL A 167 -14.44 -19.20 -16.74
C VAL A 167 -13.38 -19.20 -15.63
N ALA A 168 -12.14 -19.57 -15.94
CA ALA A 168 -11.03 -19.49 -15.00
C ALA A 168 -10.72 -18.03 -14.63
N CYS A 169 -10.84 -17.10 -15.60
CA CYS A 169 -10.53 -15.68 -15.39
C CYS A 169 -11.52 -15.05 -14.41
N GLU A 170 -12.79 -15.45 -14.49
CA GLU A 170 -13.81 -15.07 -13.49
C GLU A 170 -13.44 -15.50 -12.07
N LYS A 171 -12.90 -16.73 -11.90
CA LYS A 171 -12.42 -17.21 -10.60
C LYS A 171 -11.21 -16.41 -10.12
N ALA A 172 -10.27 -16.08 -11.00
CA ALA A 172 -9.11 -15.26 -10.67
C ALA A 172 -9.51 -13.83 -10.25
N ILE A 173 -10.44 -13.21 -10.98
CA ILE A 173 -11.03 -11.91 -10.62
C ILE A 173 -11.70 -11.96 -9.24
N GLN A 174 -12.47 -13.01 -8.97
CA GLN A 174 -13.13 -13.20 -7.68
C GLN A 174 -12.10 -13.39 -6.55
N ALA A 175 -11.08 -14.21 -6.76
CA ALA A 175 -9.99 -14.41 -5.80
C ALA A 175 -9.26 -13.10 -5.52
N GLY A 176 -8.98 -12.29 -6.55
CA GLY A 176 -8.38 -10.97 -6.40
C GLY A 176 -9.24 -10.04 -5.56
N ARG A 177 -10.55 -9.96 -5.83
CA ARG A 177 -11.49 -9.15 -5.02
C ARG A 177 -11.54 -9.63 -3.56
N SER A 178 -11.59 -10.95 -3.31
CA SER A 178 -11.53 -11.53 -1.97
C SER A 178 -10.23 -11.17 -1.24
N ALA A 179 -9.09 -11.25 -1.93
CA ALA A 179 -7.78 -10.93 -1.38
C ALA A 179 -7.63 -9.45 -1.03
N TRP A 180 -8.08 -8.53 -1.89
CA TRP A 180 -8.03 -7.10 -1.59
C TRP A 180 -9.04 -6.67 -0.51
N ALA A 181 -10.15 -7.39 -0.37
CA ALA A 181 -11.05 -7.23 0.77
C ALA A 181 -10.39 -7.66 2.09
N LEU A 182 -9.67 -8.79 2.07
CA LEU A 182 -8.83 -9.25 3.19
C LEU A 182 -7.70 -8.25 3.49
N HIS A 183 -7.09 -7.65 2.47
CA HIS A 183 -6.01 -6.67 2.65
C HIS A 183 -6.48 -5.42 3.40
N ILE A 184 -7.64 -4.87 3.05
CA ILE A 184 -8.23 -3.76 3.82
C ILE A 184 -8.59 -4.20 5.23
N ARG A 185 -9.13 -5.41 5.38
CA ARG A 185 -9.52 -5.94 6.68
C ARG A 185 -8.32 -6.09 7.63
N THR A 186 -7.24 -6.71 7.19
CA THR A 186 -5.98 -6.85 7.94
C THR A 186 -5.33 -5.49 8.21
N THR A 187 -5.40 -4.55 7.26
CA THR A 187 -4.95 -3.16 7.45
C THR A 187 -5.74 -2.45 8.55
N CYS A 188 -7.07 -2.56 8.57
CA CYS A 188 -7.91 -2.03 9.64
C CYS A 188 -7.55 -2.65 11.00
N VAL A 189 -7.32 -3.96 11.05
CA VAL A 189 -6.92 -4.67 12.28
C VAL A 189 -5.57 -4.16 12.79
N ALA A 190 -4.56 -4.09 11.92
CA ALA A 190 -3.23 -3.59 12.26
C ALA A 190 -3.28 -2.14 12.76
N TYR A 191 -4.08 -1.29 12.10
CA TYR A 191 -4.26 0.09 12.50
C TYR A 191 -4.94 0.24 13.87
N VAL A 192 -6.00 -0.54 14.14
CA VAL A 192 -6.66 -0.55 15.47
C VAL A 192 -5.67 -0.97 16.55
N ALA A 193 -4.84 -1.98 16.28
CA ALA A 193 -3.79 -2.41 17.22
C ALA A 193 -2.74 -1.31 17.46
N ALA A 194 -2.27 -0.66 16.39
CA ALA A 194 -1.29 0.42 16.46
C ALA A 194 -1.82 1.65 17.22
N SER A 195 -3.05 2.10 16.93
CA SER A 195 -3.68 3.22 17.66
C SER A 195 -3.93 2.86 19.13
N ALA A 196 -4.33 1.62 19.44
CA ALA A 196 -4.44 1.16 20.82
C ALA A 196 -3.09 1.14 21.57
N ALA A 197 -2.01 0.67 20.92
CA ALA A 197 -0.66 0.70 21.47
C ALA A 197 -0.19 2.14 21.73
N LYS A 198 -0.35 3.03 20.73
CA LYS A 198 -0.05 4.46 20.87
C LYS A 198 -0.80 5.07 22.06
N ARG A 199 -2.08 4.76 22.20
CA ARG A 199 -2.92 5.26 23.30
C ARG A 199 -2.45 4.76 24.68
N ILE A 200 -1.97 3.52 24.80
CA ILE A 200 -1.40 3.01 26.05
C ILE A 200 -0.11 3.77 26.38
N LEU A 201 0.77 3.99 25.40
CA LEU A 201 2.02 4.72 25.58
C LEU A 201 1.79 6.18 26.01
N ARG A 202 0.79 6.86 25.42
CA ARG A 202 0.41 8.25 25.78
C ARG A 202 -0.07 8.44 27.23
N LEU A 203 -0.35 7.35 27.96
CA LEU A 203 -0.64 7.44 29.39
C LEU A 203 0.62 7.72 30.23
N GLN A 204 1.81 7.48 29.66
CA GLN A 204 3.10 7.52 30.35
C GLN A 204 4.11 8.45 29.69
N TYR A 205 3.96 8.69 28.39
CA TYR A 205 4.89 9.45 27.57
C TYR A 205 4.15 10.56 26.81
N ASP A 206 4.88 11.60 26.40
CA ASP A 206 4.37 12.61 25.48
C ASP A 206 4.11 12.01 24.07
N GLU A 207 3.50 12.81 23.18
CA GLU A 207 3.07 12.36 21.85
C GLU A 207 4.23 11.84 20.99
N ASP A 208 5.35 12.56 20.97
CA ASP A 208 6.48 12.25 20.11
C ASP A 208 7.19 11.00 20.63
N THR A 209 7.44 10.92 21.95
CA THR A 209 8.02 9.72 22.58
C THR A 209 7.13 8.48 22.40
N ALA A 210 5.80 8.62 22.56
CA ALA A 210 4.87 7.50 22.37
C ALA A 210 4.88 6.98 20.92
N LEU A 211 5.02 7.88 19.95
CA LEU A 211 5.15 7.50 18.55
C LEU A 211 6.49 6.81 18.26
N GLU A 212 7.59 7.30 18.84
CA GLU A 212 8.90 6.66 18.72
C GLU A 212 8.92 5.26 19.30
N LEU A 213 8.34 5.05 20.49
CA LEU A 213 8.24 3.72 21.10
C LEU A 213 7.35 2.77 20.29
N LEU A 214 6.26 3.27 19.70
CA LEU A 214 5.43 2.50 18.78
C LEU A 214 6.23 2.08 17.53
N ARG A 215 7.00 3.02 16.95
CA ARG A 215 7.91 2.72 15.83
C ARG A 215 8.92 1.66 16.25
N ALA A 216 9.54 1.76 17.41
CA ALA A 216 10.49 0.75 17.90
C ALA A 216 9.83 -0.62 18.18
N SER A 217 8.50 -0.72 18.25
CA SER A 217 7.80 -1.96 18.58
C SER A 217 7.13 -2.64 17.38
N ALA A 218 7.04 -1.97 16.23
CA ALA A 218 6.33 -2.49 15.05
C ALA A 218 7.23 -3.40 14.20
N HIS A 219 7.55 -4.58 14.70
CA HIS A 219 8.32 -5.61 13.99
C HIS A 219 7.43 -6.74 13.45
N ARG A 220 7.93 -7.53 12.50
CA ARG A 220 7.31 -8.78 12.03
C ARG A 220 7.77 -9.94 12.91
N ASP A 221 6.82 -10.72 13.44
CA ASP A 221 7.10 -12.07 13.94
C ASP A 221 7.03 -13.04 12.74
N ASP A 222 8.16 -13.65 12.38
CA ASP A 222 8.30 -14.52 11.21
C ASP A 222 7.91 -15.98 11.53
N ASP A 223 6.61 -16.24 11.67
CA ASP A 223 6.08 -17.58 12.03
C ASP A 223 5.26 -18.23 10.89
N GLY A 224 5.60 -18.05 9.60
CA GLY A 224 4.75 -18.66 8.57
C GLY A 224 5.22 -18.64 7.13
N GLN A 225 6.34 -19.29 6.82
CA GLN A 225 6.60 -19.80 5.48
C GLN A 225 5.67 -21.01 5.20
N GLY A 226 4.65 -20.82 4.38
CA GLY A 226 3.77 -21.91 4.01
C GLY A 226 2.77 -21.54 2.92
N ALA A 227 3.18 -21.61 1.66
CA ALA A 227 2.25 -21.74 0.55
C ALA A 227 2.87 -22.45 -0.69
N SER A 228 2.48 -23.71 -0.87
CA SER A 228 2.33 -24.49 -2.11
C SER A 228 3.54 -24.74 -3.03
N ALA A 229 4.17 -25.92 -2.87
CA ALA A 229 5.17 -26.51 -3.77
C ALA A 229 4.65 -26.89 -5.18
N ARG A 230 3.34 -26.80 -5.44
CA ARG A 230 2.74 -27.12 -6.76
C ARG A 230 2.60 -25.93 -7.69
N ALA A 231 2.74 -24.70 -7.19
CA ALA A 231 2.57 -23.48 -7.98
C ALA A 231 3.85 -23.05 -8.73
N GLY A 232 4.92 -23.85 -8.67
CA GLY A 232 6.26 -23.56 -9.21
C GLY A 232 6.33 -23.07 -10.67
N LEU A 233 5.33 -23.35 -11.51
CA LEU A 233 5.28 -22.84 -12.88
C LEU A 233 4.68 -21.42 -13.00
N LEU A 234 3.81 -21.03 -12.08
CA LEU A 234 3.25 -19.67 -11.98
C LEU A 234 4.08 -18.78 -11.04
N THR A 235 4.81 -19.35 -10.08
CA THR A 235 5.47 -18.61 -8.98
C THR A 235 6.90 -18.16 -9.25
N VAL A 236 7.60 -18.69 -10.25
CA VAL A 236 9.05 -18.43 -10.44
C VAL A 236 9.37 -16.96 -10.82
N ASP A 237 8.39 -16.18 -11.26
CA ASP A 237 8.51 -14.72 -11.43
C ASP A 237 7.73 -13.88 -10.39
N LEU A 238 6.94 -14.52 -9.50
CA LEU A 238 6.07 -13.84 -8.53
C LEU A 238 6.84 -13.26 -7.33
N ASP A 239 7.99 -13.83 -6.94
CA ASP A 239 8.84 -13.34 -5.85
C ASP A 239 9.42 -11.93 -6.13
N ARG A 240 9.31 -11.46 -7.38
CA ARG A 240 9.70 -10.09 -7.79
C ARG A 240 8.56 -9.07 -7.65
N LEU A 241 7.35 -9.50 -7.33
CA LEU A 241 6.16 -8.66 -7.47
C LEU A 241 5.75 -8.10 -6.11
N ASN A 242 6.16 -6.87 -5.84
CA ASN A 242 5.54 -6.05 -4.80
C ASN A 242 4.59 -4.98 -5.38
N ASN A 243 4.49 -4.90 -6.71
CA ASN A 243 3.74 -3.87 -7.40
C ASN A 243 2.48 -4.43 -8.05
N TYR A 244 1.38 -3.68 -7.94
CA TYR A 244 0.09 -4.08 -8.51
C TYR A 244 0.12 -4.23 -10.04
N GLU A 245 1.02 -3.55 -10.75
CA GLU A 245 1.08 -3.56 -12.22
C GLU A 245 2.37 -4.13 -12.82
N VAL A 246 3.37 -4.45 -12.01
CA VAL A 246 4.57 -5.14 -12.50
C VAL A 246 4.34 -6.61 -12.24
N ALA A 247 4.20 -7.39 -13.31
CA ALA A 247 4.23 -8.85 -13.23
C ALA A 247 4.93 -9.45 -14.46
N ASP A 248 4.68 -8.92 -15.65
CA ASP A 248 4.88 -9.76 -16.84
C ASP A 248 5.81 -9.15 -17.92
N GLY A 249 6.38 -7.95 -17.68
CA GLY A 249 7.29 -7.29 -18.65
C GLY A 249 6.68 -6.98 -20.03
N THR A 250 5.38 -7.21 -20.22
CA THR A 250 4.66 -6.99 -21.47
C THR A 250 4.49 -5.49 -21.75
N SER A 251 4.54 -5.10 -23.03
CA SER A 251 4.35 -3.71 -23.47
C SER A 251 3.02 -3.12 -23.02
N ALA A 252 1.99 -3.97 -22.92
CA ALA A 252 0.63 -3.61 -22.54
C ALA A 252 0.57 -2.91 -21.17
N PHE A 253 1.27 -3.45 -20.18
CA PHE A 253 1.30 -2.89 -18.83
C PHE A 253 2.50 -1.97 -18.59
N GLY A 254 3.45 -1.88 -19.53
CA GLY A 254 4.63 -1.02 -19.45
C GLY A 254 4.32 0.43 -19.08
N ARG A 255 3.19 0.97 -19.56
CA ARG A 255 2.71 2.34 -19.25
C ARG A 255 2.28 2.53 -17.78
N PHE A 256 2.03 1.43 -17.08
CA PHE A 256 1.69 1.37 -15.66
C PHE A 256 2.85 0.82 -14.80
N THR A 257 4.03 0.57 -15.38
CA THR A 257 5.19 0.06 -14.63
C THR A 257 6.05 1.20 -14.06
N SER A 258 6.80 0.90 -13.00
CA SER A 258 7.82 1.79 -12.43
C SER A 258 9.22 1.41 -12.93
N ALA A 259 10.06 2.40 -13.24
CA ALA A 259 11.37 2.22 -13.86
C ALA A 259 12.48 1.55 -13.00
N SER A 260 12.29 1.29 -11.70
CA SER A 260 13.42 1.02 -10.77
C SER A 260 13.72 -0.45 -10.40
N LEU A 261 13.30 -1.44 -11.20
CA LEU A 261 13.41 -2.87 -10.83
C LEU A 261 14.51 -3.66 -11.57
N SER A 262 15.32 -3.02 -12.42
CA SER A 262 16.24 -3.71 -13.32
C SER A 262 17.39 -4.45 -12.60
N SER A 263 17.98 -3.86 -11.57
CA SER A 263 19.16 -4.42 -10.87
C SER A 263 18.83 -5.46 -9.80
N ALA A 264 17.78 -5.26 -9.00
CA ALA A 264 17.37 -6.15 -7.92
C ALA A 264 17.09 -7.60 -8.37
N ALA A 265 16.47 -7.74 -9.55
CA ALA A 265 16.14 -9.03 -10.13
C ALA A 265 17.37 -9.87 -10.48
N SER A 266 18.53 -9.23 -10.72
CA SER A 266 19.79 -9.91 -11.01
C SER A 266 20.48 -10.41 -9.74
N LEU A 267 20.38 -9.67 -8.63
CA LEU A 267 20.97 -10.03 -7.34
C LEU A 267 20.17 -11.12 -6.61
N LEU A 268 18.84 -11.08 -6.68
CA LEU A 268 17.98 -12.13 -6.13
C LEU A 268 18.21 -13.49 -6.82
N ARG A 269 18.64 -13.51 -8.09
CA ARG A 269 19.04 -14.74 -8.81
C ARG A 269 20.40 -15.29 -8.38
N ALA A 270 21.23 -14.48 -7.74
CA ALA A 270 22.64 -14.80 -7.48
C ALA A 270 22.94 -15.20 -6.02
N SER A 271 21.92 -15.30 -5.13
CA SER A 271 22.12 -15.50 -3.69
C SER A 271 23.21 -16.51 -3.33
N PRO A 272 24.36 -16.06 -2.77
CA PRO A 272 25.19 -16.91 -1.94
C PRO A 272 24.55 -17.04 -0.55
N ALA A 273 24.97 -18.07 0.18
CA ALA A 273 24.52 -18.33 1.56
C ALA A 273 24.66 -17.09 2.47
N PRO A 274 23.75 -16.91 3.45
CA PRO A 274 23.70 -15.70 4.27
C PRO A 274 25.01 -15.53 5.05
N ALA A 275 25.69 -14.40 4.82
CA ALA A 275 26.75 -13.94 5.69
C ALA A 275 26.12 -13.62 7.07
N ARG A 276 26.54 -14.36 8.08
CA ARG A 276 26.15 -14.15 9.47
C ARG A 276 26.71 -12.81 9.98
N SER A 277 25.88 -11.77 9.99
CA SER A 277 25.88 -10.83 11.10
C SER A 277 24.48 -10.77 11.65
N ALA A 278 24.23 -11.59 12.68
CA ALA A 278 23.04 -11.45 13.50
C ALA A 278 23.22 -10.16 14.33
N VAL A 279 22.86 -9.02 13.74
CA VAL A 279 22.36 -7.91 14.54
C VAL A 279 20.98 -8.36 14.97
N VAL A 280 20.91 -9.08 16.08
CA VAL A 280 19.65 -9.25 16.81
C VAL A 280 19.30 -7.82 17.22
N PRO A 281 18.17 -7.25 16.78
CA PRO A 281 17.70 -6.02 17.37
C PRO A 281 17.60 -6.31 18.86
N ASP A 282 18.34 -5.58 19.69
CA ASP A 282 18.00 -5.57 21.12
C ASP A 282 16.51 -5.24 21.14
N HIS A 283 15.69 -6.19 21.58
CA HIS A 283 14.31 -5.90 21.89
C HIS A 283 14.41 -4.71 22.81
N VAL A 284 14.01 -3.54 22.33
CA VAL A 284 13.90 -2.36 23.18
C VAL A 284 12.81 -2.75 24.14
N GLY A 285 13.23 -3.30 25.28
CA GLY A 285 12.37 -3.58 26.40
C GLY A 285 11.89 -2.22 26.83
N VAL A 286 10.77 -1.78 26.25
CA VAL A 286 10.12 -0.56 26.66
C VAL A 286 9.96 -0.72 28.17
N PRO A 287 10.54 0.17 29.00
CA PRO A 287 10.61 -0.02 30.42
C PRO A 287 9.22 0.21 31.02
N LEU A 288 8.30 -0.70 30.75
CA LEU A 288 6.98 -0.75 31.34
C LEU A 288 7.12 -1.46 32.68
N GLY A 289 7.86 -0.84 33.60
CA GLY A 289 7.79 -1.15 35.04
C GLY A 289 6.43 -0.75 35.65
N THR A 290 5.35 -0.79 34.87
CA THR A 290 4.01 -0.29 35.20
C THR A 290 2.98 -1.40 35.04
N ALA A 291 1.83 -1.26 35.72
CA ALA A 291 0.74 -2.25 35.70
C ALA A 291 0.15 -2.54 34.29
N LEU A 292 0.48 -1.73 33.28
CA LEU A 292 -0.01 -1.88 31.91
C LEU A 292 0.96 -2.62 30.96
N GLY A 293 2.18 -2.95 31.41
CA GLY A 293 3.18 -3.68 30.61
C GLY A 293 2.65 -4.94 29.92
N PRO A 294 2.02 -5.88 30.65
CA PRO A 294 1.49 -7.11 30.05
C PRO A 294 0.38 -6.87 29.02
N LEU A 295 -0.38 -5.78 29.15
CA LEU A 295 -1.40 -5.42 28.16
C LEU A 295 -0.73 -4.88 26.89
N TYR A 296 0.26 -4.00 27.04
CA TYR A 296 1.02 -3.46 25.93
C TYR A 296 1.69 -4.57 25.11
N GLU A 297 2.40 -5.50 25.76
CA GLU A 297 3.07 -6.63 25.09
C GLU A 297 2.09 -7.46 24.25
N ARG A 298 0.88 -7.73 24.78
CA ARG A 298 -0.16 -8.45 24.04
C ARG A 298 -0.64 -7.67 22.82
N VAL A 299 -0.82 -6.35 22.95
CA VAL A 299 -1.24 -5.49 21.85
C VAL A 299 -0.15 -5.42 20.77
N ILE A 300 1.12 -5.31 21.15
CA ILE A 300 2.25 -5.31 20.21
C ILE A 300 2.37 -6.64 19.48
N LYS A 301 2.30 -7.77 20.19
CA LYS A 301 2.32 -9.10 19.56
C LYS A 301 1.17 -9.25 18.57
N PHE A 302 -0.03 -8.82 18.94
CA PHE A 302 -1.18 -8.83 18.04
C PHE A 302 -0.98 -7.91 16.82
N MET A 303 -0.38 -6.73 17.02
CA MET A 303 -0.03 -5.81 15.94
C MET A 303 0.98 -6.44 14.97
N GLY A 304 2.03 -7.09 15.45
CA GLY A 304 3.03 -7.79 14.62
C GLY A 304 2.39 -8.88 13.76
N LEU A 305 1.52 -9.72 14.35
CA LEU A 305 0.75 -10.72 13.60
C LEU A 305 -0.14 -10.08 12.53
N ALA A 306 -0.86 -9.01 12.86
CA ALA A 306 -1.72 -8.30 11.92
C ALA A 306 -0.95 -7.66 10.76
N LEU A 307 0.25 -7.13 11.02
CA LEU A 307 1.15 -6.59 9.99
C LEU A 307 1.66 -7.72 9.07
N GLY A 308 2.03 -8.88 9.62
CA GLY A 308 2.42 -10.05 8.83
C GLY A 308 1.27 -10.60 7.97
N GLU A 309 0.04 -10.62 8.49
CA GLU A 309 -1.16 -10.99 7.71
C GLU A 309 -1.47 -9.96 6.61
N ARG A 310 -1.30 -8.67 6.88
CA ARG A 310 -1.47 -7.60 5.89
C ARG A 310 -0.51 -7.79 4.72
N GLU A 311 0.75 -8.09 4.97
CA GLU A 311 1.72 -8.32 3.89
C GLU A 311 1.38 -9.58 3.08
N ARG A 312 1.06 -10.70 3.74
CA ARG A 312 0.64 -11.93 3.04
C ARG A 312 -0.62 -11.75 2.21
N SER A 313 -1.58 -10.96 2.69
CA SER A 313 -2.81 -10.69 1.91
C SER A 313 -2.55 -9.93 0.61
N LYS A 314 -1.49 -9.10 0.56
CA LYS A 314 -1.03 -8.42 -0.65
C LYS A 314 -0.51 -9.43 -1.67
N GLU A 315 0.34 -10.36 -1.24
CA GLU A 315 0.86 -11.45 -2.08
C GLU A 315 -0.28 -12.26 -2.71
N VAL A 316 -1.28 -12.65 -1.90
CA VAL A 316 -2.47 -13.38 -2.40
C VAL A 316 -3.19 -12.58 -3.50
N GLY A 317 -3.34 -11.27 -3.33
CA GLY A 317 -3.98 -10.39 -4.30
C GLY A 317 -3.18 -10.25 -5.60
N LEU A 318 -1.86 -10.14 -5.49
CA LEU A 318 -0.95 -10.05 -6.65
C LEU A 318 -0.96 -11.34 -7.48
N ARG A 319 -0.94 -12.50 -6.83
CA ARG A 319 -1.01 -13.81 -7.50
C ARG A 319 -2.32 -14.00 -8.27
N ALA A 320 -3.45 -13.61 -7.66
CA ALA A 320 -4.75 -13.65 -8.33
C ALA A 320 -4.82 -12.69 -9.54
N LEU A 321 -4.19 -11.53 -9.44
CA LEU A 321 -4.10 -10.58 -10.54
C LEU A 321 -3.22 -11.14 -11.68
N HIS A 322 -2.10 -11.78 -11.36
CA HIS A 322 -1.27 -12.46 -12.36
C HIS A 322 -2.05 -13.58 -13.08
N CYS A 323 -2.79 -14.43 -12.35
CA CYS A 323 -3.67 -15.42 -12.96
C CYS A 323 -4.67 -14.79 -13.96
N THR A 324 -5.24 -13.64 -13.59
CA THR A 324 -6.16 -12.89 -14.47
C THR A 324 -5.46 -12.45 -15.76
N ARG A 325 -4.23 -11.92 -15.67
CA ARG A 325 -3.44 -11.47 -16.83
C ARG A 325 -3.07 -12.62 -17.75
N VAL A 326 -2.56 -13.72 -17.20
CA VAL A 326 -2.23 -14.93 -17.97
C VAL A 326 -3.45 -15.41 -18.74
N LEU A 327 -4.61 -15.49 -18.09
CA LEU A 327 -5.82 -15.95 -18.76
C LEU A 327 -6.31 -15.02 -19.86
N LEU A 328 -6.15 -13.70 -19.69
CA LEU A 328 -6.42 -12.71 -20.73
C LEU A 328 -5.47 -12.86 -21.93
N ASP A 329 -4.18 -13.09 -21.67
CA ASP A 329 -3.19 -13.35 -22.72
C ASP A 329 -3.53 -14.62 -23.52
N HIS A 330 -4.11 -15.62 -22.83
CA HIS A 330 -4.67 -16.82 -23.44
C HIS A 330 -6.10 -16.64 -24.02
N GLY A 331 -6.56 -15.41 -24.22
CA GLY A 331 -7.79 -15.09 -24.95
C GLY A 331 -9.08 -15.15 -24.13
N ALA A 332 -9.01 -15.09 -22.79
CA ALA A 332 -10.20 -14.91 -21.96
C ALA A 332 -11.01 -13.68 -22.42
N PHE A 333 -12.34 -13.82 -22.45
CA PHE A 333 -13.29 -12.80 -22.93
C PHE A 333 -13.15 -12.38 -24.41
N GLY A 334 -12.28 -13.03 -25.19
CA GLY A 334 -12.10 -12.75 -26.62
C GLY A 334 -11.63 -11.32 -26.90
N THR A 335 -10.72 -10.81 -26.06
CA THR A 335 -10.05 -9.52 -26.22
C THR A 335 -8.54 -9.74 -26.06
N ASP A 336 -7.73 -8.83 -26.61
CA ASP A 336 -6.29 -8.84 -26.39
C ASP A 336 -5.94 -8.12 -25.07
N LEU A 337 -4.71 -8.36 -24.59
CA LEU A 337 -4.26 -7.86 -23.30
C LEU A 337 -4.12 -6.32 -23.27
N GLU A 338 -3.80 -5.69 -24.40
CA GLU A 338 -3.67 -4.23 -24.49
C GLU A 338 -5.03 -3.55 -24.33
N GLU A 339 -6.03 -4.00 -25.09
CA GLU A 339 -7.43 -3.56 -24.97
C GLU A 339 -7.94 -3.84 -23.55
N ALA A 340 -7.73 -5.06 -23.05
CA ALA A 340 -8.21 -5.45 -21.73
C ALA A 340 -7.66 -4.59 -20.59
N SER A 341 -6.39 -4.18 -20.67
CA SER A 341 -5.74 -3.36 -19.63
C SER A 341 -6.48 -2.03 -19.42
N LEU A 342 -7.07 -1.46 -20.48
CA LEU A 342 -7.77 -0.17 -20.47
C LEU A 342 -9.27 -0.29 -20.13
N LEU A 343 -9.76 -1.48 -19.81
CA LEU A 343 -11.17 -1.75 -19.54
C LEU A 343 -11.38 -2.22 -18.10
N GLY A 344 -12.50 -1.83 -17.49
CA GLY A 344 -12.94 -2.43 -16.24
C GLY A 344 -13.50 -3.84 -16.47
N VAL A 345 -13.48 -4.69 -15.45
CA VAL A 345 -14.04 -6.05 -15.49
C VAL A 345 -15.49 -6.09 -16.00
N ASP A 346 -16.34 -5.15 -15.58
CA ASP A 346 -17.76 -5.16 -15.98
C ASP A 346 -17.93 -4.82 -17.47
N GLU A 347 -17.04 -4.00 -18.03
CA GLU A 347 -17.02 -3.67 -19.45
C GLU A 347 -16.49 -4.85 -20.26
N LEU A 348 -15.47 -5.57 -19.76
CA LEU A 348 -15.01 -6.82 -20.39
C LEU A 348 -16.14 -7.84 -20.52
N ARG A 349 -16.98 -7.96 -19.50
CA ARG A 349 -18.10 -8.91 -19.44
C ARG A 349 -19.28 -8.51 -20.31
N SER A 350 -19.61 -7.23 -20.38
CA SER A 350 -20.91 -6.78 -20.89
C SER A 350 -20.85 -5.98 -22.18
N ALA A 351 -19.72 -5.31 -22.47
CA ALA A 351 -19.61 -4.49 -23.66
C ALA A 351 -19.35 -5.33 -24.91
N THR A 352 -19.92 -4.91 -26.02
CA THR A 352 -19.64 -5.47 -27.34
C THR A 352 -18.19 -5.20 -27.76
N ALA A 353 -17.63 -5.99 -28.67
CA ALA A 353 -16.27 -5.78 -29.17
C ALA A 353 -16.06 -4.37 -29.77
N VAL A 354 -17.10 -3.76 -30.37
CA VAL A 354 -17.03 -2.40 -30.91
C VAL A 354 -16.96 -1.36 -29.79
N GLU A 355 -17.76 -1.54 -28.73
CA GLU A 355 -17.74 -0.66 -27.56
C GLU A 355 -16.42 -0.74 -26.80
N ARG A 356 -15.89 -1.97 -26.61
CA ARG A 356 -14.60 -2.19 -25.96
C ARG A 356 -13.47 -1.46 -26.67
N LYS A 357 -13.36 -1.62 -28.00
CA LYS A 357 -12.36 -0.90 -28.82
C LYS A 357 -12.49 0.61 -28.70
N ARG A 358 -13.72 1.13 -28.73
CA ARG A 358 -13.98 2.57 -28.58
C ARG A 358 -13.54 3.08 -27.20
N LEU A 359 -13.89 2.37 -26.14
CA LEU A 359 -13.52 2.73 -24.76
C LEU A 359 -12.00 2.67 -24.55
N ALA A 360 -11.35 1.62 -25.04
CA ALA A 360 -9.90 1.47 -24.96
C ALA A 360 -9.17 2.60 -25.72
N ALA A 361 -9.61 2.94 -26.93
CA ALA A 361 -9.03 4.04 -27.70
C ALA A 361 -9.14 5.39 -26.96
N MET A 362 -10.33 5.71 -26.47
CA MET A 362 -10.57 6.93 -25.66
C MET A 362 -9.70 6.95 -24.41
N ARG A 363 -9.59 5.83 -23.68
CA ARG A 363 -8.81 5.77 -22.44
C ARG A 363 -7.30 5.77 -22.67
N SER A 364 -6.84 5.31 -23.83
CA SER A 364 -5.45 5.47 -24.23
C SER A 364 -5.10 6.96 -24.32
N GLU A 365 -5.94 7.77 -24.97
CA GLU A 365 -5.75 9.23 -25.05
C GLU A 365 -5.83 9.90 -23.68
N GLU A 366 -6.81 9.52 -22.85
CA GLU A 366 -6.93 10.03 -21.48
C GLU A 366 -5.73 9.66 -20.60
N LEU A 367 -5.19 8.45 -20.75
CA LEU A 367 -4.02 7.97 -20.01
C LEU A 367 -2.79 8.82 -20.34
N GLU A 368 -2.51 9.08 -21.62
CA GLU A 368 -1.38 9.94 -22.03
C GLU A 368 -1.54 11.35 -21.45
N ALA A 369 -2.76 11.91 -21.51
CA ALA A 369 -3.05 13.22 -20.92
C ALA A 369 -2.87 13.21 -19.39
N ALA A 370 -3.32 12.16 -18.69
CA ALA A 370 -3.20 12.02 -17.25
C ALA A 370 -1.77 11.73 -16.77
N ALA A 371 -0.97 11.04 -17.57
CA ALA A 371 0.43 10.73 -17.29
C ALA A 371 1.31 11.98 -17.37
N ALA A 372 0.97 12.93 -18.24
CA ALA A 372 1.69 14.21 -18.37
C ALA A 372 1.41 15.21 -17.23
N LEU A 373 0.46 14.93 -16.34
CA LEU A 373 0.12 15.79 -15.21
C LEU A 373 0.95 15.45 -13.98
N ASP A 374 1.49 16.47 -13.32
CA ASP A 374 1.92 16.36 -11.93
C ASP A 374 0.67 16.27 -11.04
N TYR A 375 0.26 15.04 -10.76
CA TYR A 375 -0.97 14.78 -10.03
C TYR A 375 -0.72 14.88 -8.53
N PRO A 376 -1.46 15.72 -7.77
CA PRO A 376 -1.24 15.81 -6.33
C PRO A 376 -1.57 14.51 -5.60
N VAL A 377 -0.88 14.30 -4.47
CA VAL A 377 -1.02 13.10 -3.63
C VAL A 377 -2.28 13.18 -2.77
N ASP A 378 -2.62 14.36 -2.30
CA ASP A 378 -3.86 14.62 -1.57
C ASP A 378 -4.75 15.56 -2.37
N LEU A 379 -6.02 15.21 -2.46
CA LEU A 379 -7.01 15.89 -3.26
C LEU A 379 -8.21 16.23 -2.42
N GLN A 380 -8.88 17.32 -2.78
CA GLN A 380 -10.14 17.73 -2.19
C GLN A 380 -11.17 17.91 -3.29
N HIS A 381 -12.31 17.25 -3.15
CA HIS A 381 -13.47 17.61 -3.95
C HIS A 381 -14.02 18.95 -3.49
N GLN A 382 -14.18 19.86 -4.43
CA GLN A 382 -14.85 21.14 -4.26
C GLN A 382 -15.99 21.25 -5.28
N PRO A 383 -16.97 22.17 -5.07
CA PRO A 383 -18.07 22.35 -6.02
C PRO A 383 -17.64 22.65 -7.47
N ARG A 384 -16.44 23.22 -7.64
CA ARG A 384 -15.88 23.58 -8.96
C ARG A 384 -15.02 22.48 -9.59
N GLY A 385 -14.78 21.37 -8.90
CA GLY A 385 -13.93 20.28 -9.36
C GLY A 385 -12.96 19.77 -8.29
N LEU A 386 -12.04 18.92 -8.70
CA LEU A 386 -11.01 18.34 -7.84
C LEU A 386 -9.81 19.31 -7.76
N THR A 387 -9.32 19.57 -6.56
CA THR A 387 -8.14 20.43 -6.33
C THR A 387 -7.16 19.76 -5.39
N GLU A 388 -5.91 20.22 -5.36
CA GLU A 388 -4.92 19.79 -4.36
C GLU A 388 -5.40 20.12 -2.93
N ALA A 389 -5.30 19.16 -2.02
CA ALA A 389 -5.47 19.36 -0.59
C ALA A 389 -4.09 19.64 0.05
N ARG A 390 -3.97 20.72 0.83
CA ARG A 390 -2.71 21.05 1.50
C ARG A 390 -2.65 20.47 2.90
N ARG A 391 -1.66 19.63 3.16
CA ARG A 391 -1.30 19.20 4.52
C ARG A 391 -0.75 20.36 5.33
N THR A 392 -1.01 20.35 6.64
CA THR A 392 -0.32 21.23 7.57
C THR A 392 1.17 20.85 7.62
N LYS A 393 2.08 21.82 7.66
CA LYS A 393 3.51 21.53 7.87
C LYS A 393 3.70 21.17 9.35
N ARG A 394 4.44 20.10 9.64
CA ARG A 394 4.87 19.78 11.00
C ARG A 394 5.78 20.91 11.49
N HIS A 395 5.53 21.45 12.69
CA HIS A 395 6.41 22.44 13.30
C HIS A 395 7.63 21.72 13.90
N GLY A 396 8.80 21.83 13.27
CA GLY A 396 10.07 21.31 13.81
C GLY A 396 10.98 20.64 12.77
N GLY A 397 12.02 21.39 12.35
CA GLY A 397 13.38 20.88 12.02
C GLY A 397 13.64 20.13 10.72
N GLY A 398 13.01 18.98 10.49
CA GLY A 398 13.39 18.03 9.43
C GLY A 398 12.84 18.39 8.05
N SER A 399 13.57 18.06 6.98
CA SER A 399 13.10 18.14 5.59
C SER A 399 12.10 17.03 5.23
N GLY A 400 12.00 15.98 6.07
CA GLY A 400 11.14 14.81 5.86
C GLY A 400 10.62 14.18 7.17
N ASN A 401 10.04 13.00 7.05
CA ASN A 401 9.50 12.20 8.14
C ASN A 401 10.51 11.14 8.59
N ALA A 402 10.89 11.17 9.87
CA ALA A 402 11.65 10.11 10.53
C ALA A 402 10.84 8.79 10.59
N LEU A 403 11.30 7.73 9.93
CA LEU A 403 10.61 6.44 9.87
C LEU A 403 11.40 5.28 10.49
N ALA A 404 12.72 5.26 10.33
CA ALA A 404 13.61 4.34 11.05
C ALA A 404 14.77 5.12 11.66
N PRO A 405 15.01 4.98 12.99
CA PRO A 405 16.06 5.72 13.68
C PRO A 405 17.45 5.26 13.25
N GLY A 406 18.42 6.15 13.36
CA GLY A 406 19.81 5.88 12.98
C GLY A 406 20.44 7.08 12.30
N TRP A 407 21.72 6.94 11.97
CA TRP A 407 22.48 7.96 11.27
C TRP A 407 23.33 7.30 10.19
N ALA A 408 23.32 7.86 8.98
CA ALA A 408 24.13 7.36 7.87
C ALA A 408 24.72 8.51 7.06
N GLU A 409 25.92 8.25 6.54
CA GLU A 409 26.68 9.15 5.70
C GLU A 409 27.11 8.36 4.45
N GLY A 410 26.80 8.88 3.27
CA GLY A 410 27.04 8.13 2.05
C GLY A 410 26.65 8.84 0.76
N THR A 411 26.77 8.13 -0.35
CA THR A 411 26.44 8.62 -1.68
C THR A 411 24.99 8.29 -2.03
N LEU A 412 24.24 9.29 -2.50
CA LEU A 412 22.86 9.09 -2.95
C LEU A 412 22.82 8.30 -4.26
N VAL A 413 22.12 7.17 -4.29
CA VAL A 413 22.00 6.30 -5.47
C VAL A 413 20.56 5.84 -5.66
N ARG A 414 20.10 5.70 -6.92
CA ARG A 414 18.78 5.09 -7.19
C ARG A 414 18.80 3.59 -7.02
N GLU A 415 19.92 2.99 -7.36
CA GLU A 415 20.16 1.57 -7.31
C GLU A 415 21.53 1.34 -6.67
N SER A 416 21.59 0.38 -5.76
CA SER A 416 22.76 -0.21 -5.15
C SER A 416 22.83 -1.70 -5.52
N ASP A 417 24.05 -2.21 -5.59
CA ASP A 417 24.39 -3.63 -5.67
C ASP A 417 24.90 -4.20 -4.34
N GLY A 418 24.79 -3.43 -3.26
CA GLY A 418 25.24 -3.79 -1.92
C GLY A 418 26.61 -3.25 -1.53
N GLU A 419 27.15 -2.31 -2.30
CA GLU A 419 28.32 -1.54 -1.90
C GLU A 419 28.06 -0.72 -0.61
N GLU A 420 29.09 -0.63 0.24
CA GLU A 420 29.11 0.22 1.44
C GLU A 420 29.06 1.72 1.06
N GLY A 421 28.57 2.56 1.97
CA GLY A 421 28.48 4.01 1.77
C GLY A 421 27.39 4.43 0.78
N ARG A 422 26.38 3.58 0.55
CA ARG A 422 25.27 3.85 -0.39
C ARG A 422 23.99 4.18 0.35
N ILE A 423 23.42 5.35 0.03
CA ILE A 423 22.10 5.76 0.48
C ILE A 423 21.13 5.61 -0.69
N VAL A 424 20.19 4.67 -0.58
CA VAL A 424 19.20 4.40 -1.63
C VAL A 424 18.13 5.49 -1.61
N VAL A 425 17.92 6.13 -2.76
CA VAL A 425 16.92 7.18 -2.97
C VAL A 425 15.90 6.81 -4.03
N GLY A 426 14.64 7.12 -3.79
CA GLY A 426 13.59 6.92 -4.79
C GLY A 426 12.28 7.59 -4.43
N ASP A 427 11.33 7.66 -5.36
CA ASP A 427 9.97 8.07 -4.98
C ASP A 427 9.37 7.06 -4.00
N ARG A 428 9.74 5.80 -4.17
CA ARG A 428 9.43 4.65 -3.34
C ARG A 428 10.65 3.75 -3.26
N VAL A 429 10.77 3.01 -2.17
CA VAL A 429 11.81 2.00 -1.99
C VAL A 429 11.15 0.74 -1.46
N ASP A 430 11.49 -0.39 -2.05
CA ASP A 430 10.90 -1.68 -1.73
C ASP A 430 11.62 -2.34 -0.54
N GLY A 431 10.88 -2.89 0.42
CA GLY A 431 11.46 -3.58 1.58
C GLY A 431 12.30 -4.81 1.20
N ASN A 432 11.88 -5.59 0.20
CA ASN A 432 12.66 -6.74 -0.29
C ASN A 432 13.93 -6.27 -1.01
N TYR A 433 13.90 -5.10 -1.65
CA TYR A 433 15.09 -4.49 -2.22
C TYR A 433 16.09 -4.11 -1.13
N VAL A 434 15.63 -3.48 -0.04
CA VAL A 434 16.47 -3.17 1.13
C VAL A 434 17.08 -4.44 1.72
N LEU A 435 16.31 -5.53 1.85
CA LEU A 435 16.82 -6.83 2.31
C LEU A 435 17.90 -7.40 1.37
N ALA A 436 17.76 -7.19 0.07
CA ALA A 436 18.68 -7.73 -0.93
C ALA A 436 20.01 -6.95 -1.00
N VAL A 437 19.98 -5.63 -0.84
CA VAL A 437 21.16 -4.77 -1.04
C VAL A 437 21.72 -4.16 0.24
N LEU A 438 20.99 -4.23 1.37
CA LEU A 438 21.44 -3.75 2.69
C LEU A 438 22.13 -2.37 2.65
N PRO A 439 21.44 -1.31 2.17
CA PRO A 439 22.05 0.00 2.05
C PRO A 439 22.30 0.65 3.42
N ASP A 440 23.25 1.57 3.49
CA ASP A 440 23.57 2.30 4.73
C ASP A 440 22.46 3.25 5.15
N GLY A 441 21.62 3.70 4.20
CA GLY A 441 20.46 4.52 4.49
C GLY A 441 19.44 4.51 3.36
N VAL A 442 18.21 4.90 3.69
CA VAL A 442 17.12 5.00 2.73
C VAL A 442 16.50 6.40 2.80
N VAL A 443 16.22 6.99 1.64
CA VAL A 443 15.44 8.22 1.53
C VAL A 443 14.36 8.04 0.47
N SER A 444 13.11 8.37 0.80
CA SER A 444 12.02 8.29 -0.18
C SER A 444 11.06 9.46 -0.18
N LYS A 445 10.37 9.65 -1.31
CA LYS A 445 9.25 10.61 -1.40
C LYS A 445 8.03 10.11 -0.61
N TYR A 446 7.73 8.81 -0.71
CA TYR A 446 6.59 8.18 -0.07
C TYR A 446 7.03 7.14 0.97
N GLY A 447 6.33 7.13 2.09
CA GLY A 447 6.55 6.21 3.20
C GLY A 447 5.68 6.57 4.40
N SER A 448 5.43 5.59 5.26
CA SER A 448 4.63 5.73 6.48
C SER A 448 5.20 4.87 7.61
N VAL A 449 4.78 5.11 8.86
CA VAL A 449 5.29 4.39 10.04
C VAL A 449 5.08 2.87 9.93
N LEU A 450 3.93 2.47 9.39
CA LEU A 450 3.56 1.06 9.19
C LEU A 450 3.84 0.57 7.75
N SER A 451 4.70 1.25 7.01
CA SER A 451 5.18 0.79 5.69
C SER A 451 6.09 -0.42 5.83
N HIS A 452 6.06 -1.33 4.85
CA HIS A 452 6.92 -2.51 4.87
C HIS A 452 8.41 -2.11 4.88
N VAL A 453 8.80 -1.14 4.05
CA VAL A 453 10.17 -0.62 4.00
C VAL A 453 10.60 0.00 5.33
N ALA A 454 9.74 0.73 6.05
CA ALA A 454 10.09 1.26 7.36
C ALA A 454 10.26 0.17 8.41
N ILE A 455 9.44 -0.88 8.37
CA ILE A 455 9.58 -2.03 9.28
C ILE A 455 10.91 -2.74 9.02
N VAL A 456 11.22 -3.06 7.76
CA VAL A 456 12.48 -3.70 7.36
C VAL A 456 13.68 -2.85 7.77
N CYS A 457 13.67 -1.54 7.48
CA CYS A 457 14.75 -0.64 7.87
C CYS A 457 14.95 -0.63 9.40
N ARG A 458 13.87 -0.63 10.19
CA ARG A 458 13.94 -0.73 11.67
C ARG A 458 14.50 -2.05 12.15
N GLU A 459 14.13 -3.16 11.52
CA GLU A 459 14.64 -4.50 11.84
C GLU A 459 16.13 -4.66 11.53
N LEU A 460 16.60 -4.00 10.46
CA LEU A 460 18.01 -4.04 10.03
C LEU A 460 18.87 -2.94 10.67
N GLY A 461 18.27 -2.00 11.40
CA GLY A 461 18.98 -0.84 11.95
C GLY A 461 19.42 0.18 10.89
N ILE A 462 18.78 0.17 9.72
CA ILE A 462 19.07 1.09 8.61
C ILE A 462 18.25 2.38 8.80
N PRO A 463 18.85 3.58 8.85
CA PRO A 463 18.12 4.83 8.95
C PRO A 463 17.26 5.09 7.72
N PHE A 464 16.02 5.53 7.95
CA PHE A 464 15.06 5.79 6.88
C PHE A 464 14.29 7.08 7.10
N VAL A 465 14.33 7.96 6.08
CA VAL A 465 13.59 9.21 6.01
C VAL A 465 12.67 9.24 4.80
N ALA A 466 11.38 9.50 4.99
CA ALA A 466 10.41 9.66 3.88
C ALA A 466 9.96 11.13 3.71
N GLY A 467 9.14 11.41 2.71
CA GLY A 467 8.64 12.77 2.45
C GLY A 467 9.65 13.70 1.80
N VAL A 468 10.80 13.18 1.36
CA VAL A 468 11.88 13.95 0.72
C VAL A 468 11.97 13.55 -0.75
N SER A 469 11.83 14.53 -1.64
CA SER A 469 12.12 14.32 -3.07
C SER A 469 13.56 14.72 -3.34
N VAL A 470 14.39 13.76 -3.73
CA VAL A 470 15.78 14.00 -4.14
C VAL A 470 15.80 14.28 -5.65
N PRO A 471 16.21 15.49 -6.08
CA PRO A 471 16.34 15.81 -7.49
C PRO A 471 17.33 14.87 -8.20
N PRO A 472 17.10 14.50 -9.48
CA PRO A 472 18.02 13.66 -10.23
C PRO A 472 19.47 14.18 -10.28
N GLU A 473 19.67 15.49 -10.27
CA GLU A 473 20.97 16.15 -10.27
C GLU A 473 21.80 15.90 -9.00
N ASP A 474 21.14 15.62 -7.88
CA ASP A 474 21.77 15.32 -6.59
C ASP A 474 22.21 13.85 -6.46
N LEU A 475 21.84 12.98 -7.41
CA LEU A 475 22.31 11.60 -7.43
C LEU A 475 23.83 11.55 -7.61
N GLY A 476 24.51 10.72 -6.82
CA GLY A 476 25.97 10.66 -6.74
C GLY A 476 26.59 11.74 -5.87
N SER A 477 25.80 12.66 -5.30
CA SER A 477 26.27 13.58 -4.26
C SER A 477 26.36 12.85 -2.92
N HIS A 478 27.20 13.38 -2.06
CA HIS A 478 27.36 12.89 -0.70
C HIS A 478 26.28 13.48 0.21
N ALA A 479 25.69 12.69 1.11
CA ALA A 479 24.60 13.12 1.96
C ALA A 479 24.69 12.50 3.36
N ILE A 480 24.10 13.21 4.31
CA ILE A 480 23.89 12.75 5.68
C ILE A 480 22.38 12.56 5.89
N VAL A 481 22.00 11.38 6.37
CA VAL A 481 20.63 11.00 6.67
C VAL A 481 20.49 10.79 8.18
N ASP A 482 19.64 11.59 8.80
CA ASP A 482 19.27 11.47 10.20
C ASP A 482 17.86 10.90 10.32
N GLY A 483 17.80 9.60 10.59
CA GLY A 483 16.58 8.84 10.78
C GLY A 483 15.81 9.17 12.07
N TRP A 484 16.43 9.87 13.03
CA TRP A 484 15.77 10.33 14.25
C TRP A 484 14.96 11.60 14.01
N THR A 485 15.58 12.58 13.35
CA THR A 485 14.95 13.90 13.14
C THR A 485 14.20 14.00 11.81
N GLY A 486 14.46 13.09 10.88
CA GLY A 486 13.91 13.17 9.51
C GLY A 486 14.65 14.18 8.64
N ALA A 487 15.89 14.55 9.00
CA ALA A 487 16.70 15.48 8.23
C ALA A 487 17.54 14.75 7.18
N VAL A 488 17.61 15.31 5.97
CA VAL A 488 18.51 14.87 4.91
C VAL A 488 19.32 16.08 4.46
N THR A 489 20.64 16.01 4.61
CA THR A 489 21.56 17.09 4.22
C THR A 489 22.41 16.62 3.06
N VAL A 490 22.24 17.24 1.89
CA VAL A 490 23.04 16.93 0.69
C VAL A 490 24.21 17.90 0.61
N THR A 491 25.41 17.35 0.48
CA THR A 491 26.63 18.13 0.22
C THR A 491 26.79 18.25 -1.29
N PRO A 492 26.87 19.48 -1.85
CA PRO A 492 27.05 19.67 -3.29
C PRO A 492 28.30 18.97 -3.81
N LYS A 493 28.23 18.33 -4.98
CA LYS A 493 29.41 17.79 -5.66
C LYS A 493 30.45 18.90 -5.80
N THR A 494 31.65 18.68 -5.29
CA THR A 494 32.78 19.56 -5.55
C THR A 494 33.04 19.50 -7.05
N VAL A 495 32.76 20.59 -7.77
CA VAL A 495 33.10 20.69 -9.19
C VAL A 495 34.63 20.74 -9.24
N ALA A 496 35.25 19.62 -9.60
CA ALA A 496 36.67 19.59 -9.91
C ALA A 496 36.92 20.59 -11.07
N SER A 497 37.82 21.53 -10.83
CA SER A 497 38.24 22.55 -11.80
C SER A 497 39.30 22.03 -12.75
#